data_AF-A0A6S7H7H5-F1
#
_entry.id   AF-A0A6S7H7H5-F1
#
_cell.length_a   1.000
_cell.length_b   1.000
_cell.length_c   1.000
_cell.angle_alpha   90.00
_cell.angle_beta   90.00
_cell.angle_gamma   90.00
#
_symmetry.space_group_name_H-M   'P 1'
#
loop_
_entity.id
_entity.type
_entity.pdbx_description
1 polymer ?
#
loop_
_entity_poly.entity_id
_entity_poly.type
_entity_poly.pdbx_seq_one_letter_code
_entity_poly.pdbx_strand_id
1 'polypeptide(L)'
;GKGHISSGYIDDSFLVGYSNSECQLNVDDTLQCFHELGFLTHDDKSVITPTQIIQHLGFVLNSIEMTISISEEKHNKLCGVIISVLKQNMSSIRAVAQMIGMMVACCPGVEYGPLFYRQIDREKTAALKVNQGDFDKHMTLSPKAHQDMLWWVENARFVHKAAESWENCPCALH
;
A
#
# COMPACT_ATOMS: atom_id res chain seq x y z
N GLY A 1 15.21 -2.03 26.32
CA GLY A 1 15.00 -2.87 25.12
C GLY A 1 16.34 -3.24 24.52
N LYS A 2 16.42 -4.33 23.75
CA LYS A 2 17.66 -4.88 23.17
C LYS A 2 18.23 -4.07 21.98
N GLY A 3 17.63 -2.93 21.63
CA GLY A 3 18.12 -2.03 20.56
C GLY A 3 17.60 -2.35 19.16
N HIS A 4 16.67 -3.31 19.03
CA HIS A 4 16.11 -3.74 17.76
C HIS A 4 15.25 -2.69 17.07
N ILE A 5 15.34 -2.64 15.74
CA ILE A 5 14.46 -1.83 14.89
C ILE A 5 13.26 -2.71 14.52
N SER A 6 12.08 -2.30 14.96
CA SER A 6 10.81 -3.00 14.69
C SER A 6 9.68 -2.01 14.49
N SER A 7 8.69 -2.40 13.69
CA SER A 7 7.47 -1.67 13.42
C SER A 7 6.29 -2.63 13.51
N GLY A 8 5.37 -2.39 14.44
CA GLY A 8 4.15 -3.17 14.59
C GLY A 8 2.94 -2.43 14.00
N TYR A 9 2.06 -3.16 13.32
CA TYR A 9 0.75 -2.71 12.87
C TYR A 9 -0.32 -3.76 13.21
N ILE A 10 -1.07 -3.52 14.29
CA ILE A 10 -2.10 -4.43 14.81
C ILE A 10 -1.53 -5.84 15.01
N ASP A 11 -1.80 -6.77 14.08
CA ASP A 11 -1.39 -8.17 14.15
C ASP A 11 -0.11 -8.44 13.32
N ASP A 12 0.33 -7.48 12.50
CA ASP A 12 1.52 -7.60 11.67
C ASP A 12 2.73 -6.93 12.34
N SER A 13 3.90 -7.56 12.25
CA SER A 13 5.17 -6.98 12.71
C SER A 13 6.21 -7.01 11.59
N PHE A 14 7.01 -5.96 11.51
CA PHE A 14 8.10 -5.76 10.56
C PHE A 14 9.39 -5.52 11.34
N LEU A 15 10.41 -6.34 11.13
CA LEU A 15 11.66 -6.42 11.86
C LEU A 15 12.85 -6.16 10.93
N VAL A 16 13.76 -5.28 11.36
CA VAL A 16 14.90 -4.85 10.55
C VAL A 16 16.21 -5.16 11.26
N GLY A 17 17.24 -5.52 10.49
CA GLY A 17 18.62 -5.62 10.97
C GLY A 17 19.59 -5.39 9.81
N TYR A 18 20.74 -4.75 10.06
CA TYR A 18 21.69 -4.33 9.01
C TYR A 18 22.58 -5.47 8.51
N SER A 19 22.46 -6.64 9.11
CA SER A 19 23.10 -7.86 8.67
C SER A 19 22.13 -9.03 8.84
N ASN A 20 22.41 -10.12 8.12
CA ASN A 20 21.64 -11.35 8.26
C ASN A 20 21.58 -11.81 9.73
N SER A 21 22.70 -11.74 10.45
CA SER A 21 22.79 -12.10 11.86
C SER A 21 22.01 -11.16 12.78
N GLU A 22 22.06 -9.85 12.55
CA GLU A 22 21.29 -8.88 13.35
C GLU A 22 19.80 -9.04 13.14
N CYS A 23 19.38 -9.26 11.89
CA CYS A 23 17.99 -9.51 11.53
C CYS A 23 17.49 -10.82 12.19
N GLN A 24 18.28 -11.89 12.12
CA GLN A 24 17.93 -13.15 12.78
C GLN A 24 17.79 -12.99 14.31
N LEU A 25 18.73 -12.29 14.95
CA LEU A 25 18.66 -12.01 16.39
C LEU A 25 17.39 -11.22 16.77
N ASN A 26 16.99 -10.26 15.93
CA ASN A 26 15.75 -9.49 16.13
C ASN A 26 14.50 -10.38 16.01
N VAL A 27 14.47 -11.28 15.01
CA VAL A 27 13.40 -12.27 14.85
C VAL A 27 13.31 -13.16 16.09
N ASP A 28 14.43 -13.78 16.50
CA ASP A 28 14.47 -14.72 17.62
C ASP A 28 14.02 -14.06 18.92
N ASP A 29 14.53 -12.86 19.21
CA ASP A 29 14.16 -12.09 20.40
C ASP A 29 12.69 -11.67 20.40
N THR A 30 12.14 -11.33 19.24
CA THR A 30 10.73 -10.93 19.09
C THR A 30 9.81 -12.14 19.25
N LEU A 31 10.14 -13.28 18.65
CA LEU A 31 9.40 -14.53 18.82
C LEU A 31 9.41 -14.99 20.27
N GLN A 32 10.57 -14.91 20.93
CA GLN A 32 10.67 -15.21 22.35
C GLN A 32 9.77 -14.30 23.19
N CYS A 33 9.80 -12.99 22.93
CA CYS A 33 8.96 -12.02 23.62
C CYS A 33 7.46 -12.32 23.43
N PHE A 34 7.02 -12.63 22.21
CA PHE A 34 5.64 -13.01 21.93
C PHE A 34 5.23 -14.28 22.67
N HIS A 35 6.08 -15.30 22.68
CA HIS A 35 5.83 -16.52 23.43
C HIS A 35 5.72 -16.28 24.95
N GLU A 36 6.61 -15.47 25.53
CA GLU A 36 6.57 -15.10 26.95
C GLU A 36 5.31 -14.32 27.34
N LEU A 37 4.80 -13.50 26.42
CA LEU A 37 3.56 -12.74 26.58
C LEU A 37 2.29 -13.57 26.27
N GLY A 38 2.44 -14.82 25.83
CA GLY A 38 1.33 -15.71 25.49
C GLY A 38 0.69 -15.45 24.12
N PHE A 39 1.37 -14.71 23.23
CA PHE A 39 0.95 -14.56 21.83
C PHE A 39 1.36 -15.78 21.01
N LEU A 40 0.47 -16.22 20.11
CA LEU A 40 0.74 -17.29 19.16
C LEU A 40 1.13 -16.70 17.81
N THR A 41 2.35 -16.97 17.37
CA THR A 41 2.82 -16.63 16.02
C THR A 41 2.26 -17.61 15.01
N HIS A 42 1.93 -17.13 13.82
CA HIS A 42 1.38 -17.97 12.76
C HIS A 42 2.49 -18.41 11.81
N ASP A 43 3.06 -19.58 12.05
CA ASP A 43 4.24 -20.07 11.31
C ASP A 43 4.08 -20.04 9.78
N ASP A 44 2.90 -20.41 9.25
CA ASP A 44 2.70 -20.42 7.78
C ASP A 44 2.55 -19.03 7.15
N LYS A 45 2.24 -17.99 7.95
CA LYS A 45 2.05 -16.61 7.48
C LYS A 45 3.24 -15.73 7.79
N SER A 46 3.98 -16.07 8.85
CA SER A 46 5.17 -15.35 9.29
C SER A 46 6.36 -15.74 8.42
N VAL A 47 7.18 -14.75 8.07
CA VAL A 47 8.47 -14.99 7.42
C VAL A 47 9.55 -14.86 8.48
N ILE A 48 10.14 -15.99 8.88
CA ILE A 48 11.09 -16.07 10.01
C ILE A 48 12.57 -16.18 9.59
N THR A 49 12.84 -16.37 8.29
CA THR A 49 14.20 -16.54 7.75
C THR A 49 14.64 -15.31 6.98
N PRO A 50 15.65 -14.52 7.42
CA PRO A 50 16.12 -13.24 6.81
C PRO A 50 16.01 -13.15 5.27
N THR A 51 15.31 -12.13 4.76
CA THR A 51 15.12 -11.86 3.33
C THR A 51 15.46 -10.41 2.98
N GLN A 52 15.55 -10.13 1.68
CA GLN A 52 15.74 -8.77 1.15
C GLN A 52 14.51 -8.27 0.39
N ILE A 53 13.54 -9.15 0.12
CA ILE A 53 12.28 -8.82 -0.55
C ILE A 53 11.14 -9.45 0.26
N ILE A 54 10.24 -8.61 0.78
CA ILE A 54 9.11 -9.05 1.60
C ILE A 54 7.85 -8.25 1.31
N GLN A 55 6.70 -8.91 1.44
CA GLN A 55 5.40 -8.25 1.38
C GLN A 55 4.91 -7.90 2.79
N HIS A 56 4.60 -6.64 3.04
CA HIS A 56 4.04 -6.15 4.31
C HIS A 56 2.95 -5.10 4.02
N LEU A 57 1.76 -5.25 4.62
CA LEU A 57 0.60 -4.34 4.45
C LEU A 57 0.20 -4.08 2.98
N GLY A 58 0.38 -5.08 2.12
CA GLY A 58 0.08 -5.00 0.68
C GLY A 58 1.10 -4.19 -0.13
N PHE A 59 2.30 -3.99 0.42
CA PHE A 59 3.46 -3.43 -0.29
C PHE A 59 4.57 -4.46 -0.36
N VAL A 60 5.36 -4.42 -1.42
CA VAL A 60 6.62 -5.15 -1.54
C VAL A 60 7.75 -4.18 -1.18
N LEU A 61 8.52 -4.57 -0.18
CA LEU A 61 9.70 -3.86 0.30
C LEU A 61 10.92 -4.58 -0.26
N ASN A 62 11.70 -3.91 -1.10
CA ASN A 62 12.90 -4.46 -1.70
C ASN A 62 14.13 -3.70 -1.19
N SER A 63 14.90 -4.34 -0.31
CA SER A 63 16.11 -3.77 0.29
C SER A 63 17.34 -3.80 -0.64
N ILE A 64 17.25 -4.45 -1.79
CA ILE A 64 18.33 -4.48 -2.80
C ILE A 64 18.23 -3.20 -3.64
N GLU A 65 17.04 -2.97 -4.19
CA GLU A 65 16.74 -1.81 -5.04
C GLU A 65 16.37 -0.56 -4.22
N MET A 66 16.18 -0.71 -2.90
CA MET A 66 15.73 0.35 -2.00
C MET A 66 14.39 0.96 -2.43
N THR A 67 13.46 0.09 -2.84
CA THR A 67 12.16 0.48 -3.37
C THR A 67 11.01 -0.05 -2.54
N ILE A 68 9.92 0.72 -2.56
CA ILE A 68 8.60 0.34 -2.07
C ILE A 68 7.66 0.31 -3.28
N SER A 69 7.01 -0.82 -3.49
CA SER A 69 6.02 -1.00 -4.55
C SER A 69 4.74 -1.63 -4.01
N ILE A 70 3.64 -1.52 -4.74
CA ILE A 70 2.39 -2.20 -4.36
C ILE A 70 2.48 -3.69 -4.71
N SER A 71 1.87 -4.57 -3.90
CA SER A 71 1.79 -5.99 -4.24
C SER A 71 0.90 -6.24 -5.45
N GLU A 72 1.12 -7.36 -6.14
CA GLU A 72 0.29 -7.77 -7.29
C GLU A 72 -1.19 -7.87 -6.91
N GLU A 73 -1.50 -8.42 -5.74
CA GLU A 73 -2.86 -8.52 -5.23
C GLU A 73 -3.52 -7.14 -5.08
N LYS A 74 -2.79 -6.17 -4.49
CA LYS A 74 -3.29 -4.81 -4.28
C LYS A 74 -3.48 -4.08 -5.61
N HIS A 75 -2.55 -4.26 -6.55
CA HIS A 75 -2.65 -3.75 -7.92
C HIS A 75 -3.88 -4.31 -8.65
N ASN A 76 -4.07 -5.63 -8.62
CA ASN A 76 -5.18 -6.28 -9.33
C ASN A 76 -6.54 -5.86 -8.77
N LYS A 77 -6.65 -5.72 -7.45
CA LYS A 77 -7.85 -5.15 -6.79
C LYS A 77 -8.11 -3.72 -7.24
N LEU A 78 -7.09 -2.86 -7.26
CA LEU A 78 -7.21 -1.47 -7.71
C LEU A 78 -7.67 -1.39 -9.17
N CYS A 79 -7.01 -2.14 -10.08
CA CYS A 79 -7.36 -2.19 -11.49
C CYS A 79 -8.78 -2.70 -11.71
N GLY A 80 -9.22 -3.72 -10.96
CA GLY A 80 -10.60 -4.21 -11.01
C GLY A 80 -11.63 -3.13 -10.69
N VAL A 81 -11.38 -2.33 -9.66
CA VAL A 81 -12.27 -1.22 -9.28
C VAL A 81 -12.25 -0.11 -10.33
N ILE A 82 -11.07 0.30 -10.80
CA ILE A 82 -10.96 1.35 -11.84
C ILE A 82 -11.68 0.93 -13.12
N ILE A 83 -11.46 -0.29 -13.59
CA ILE A 83 -12.11 -0.82 -14.80
C ILE A 83 -13.62 -0.89 -14.62
N SER A 84 -14.11 -1.23 -13.42
CA SER A 84 -15.55 -1.25 -13.14
C SER A 84 -16.19 0.14 -13.24
N VAL A 85 -15.50 1.18 -12.77
CA VAL A 85 -15.93 2.59 -12.87
C VAL A 85 -15.86 3.08 -14.32
N LEU A 86 -14.77 2.78 -15.04
CA LEU A 86 -14.58 3.16 -16.44
C LEU A 86 -15.64 2.57 -17.40
N LYS A 87 -16.20 1.40 -17.07
CA LYS A 87 -17.24 0.74 -17.89
C LYS A 87 -18.62 1.38 -17.73
N GLN A 88 -18.82 2.22 -16.72
CA GLN A 88 -20.11 2.85 -16.44
C GLN A 88 -20.16 4.27 -17.02
N ASN A 89 -21.23 4.57 -17.75
CA ASN A 89 -21.49 5.95 -18.21
C ASN A 89 -21.71 6.91 -17.03
N MET A 90 -22.27 6.41 -15.93
CA MET A 90 -22.48 7.13 -14.67
C MET A 90 -22.17 6.18 -13.52
N SER A 91 -21.34 6.62 -12.58
CA SER A 91 -20.99 5.87 -11.37
C SER A 91 -21.62 6.52 -10.15
N SER A 92 -21.94 5.75 -9.11
CA SER A 92 -22.31 6.33 -7.83
C SER A 92 -21.14 7.12 -7.23
N ILE A 93 -21.43 8.20 -6.52
CA ILE A 93 -20.40 8.98 -5.83
C ILE A 93 -19.66 8.09 -4.81
N ARG A 94 -20.35 7.12 -4.21
CA ARG A 94 -19.75 6.08 -3.35
C ARG A 94 -18.68 5.26 -4.07
N ALA A 95 -18.97 4.75 -5.26
CA ALA A 95 -18.01 3.94 -6.02
C ALA A 95 -16.74 4.73 -6.35
N VAL A 96 -16.92 5.99 -6.78
CA VAL A 96 -15.79 6.89 -7.05
C VAL A 96 -14.99 7.20 -5.77
N ALA A 97 -15.66 7.40 -4.63
CA ALA A 97 -15.00 7.63 -3.35
C ALA A 97 -14.18 6.42 -2.88
N GLN A 98 -14.72 5.20 -3.03
CA GLN A 98 -14.01 3.96 -2.70
C GLN A 98 -12.77 3.79 -3.59
N MET A 99 -12.90 4.04 -4.89
CA MET A 99 -11.78 4.01 -5.83
C MET A 99 -10.67 5.02 -5.43
N ILE A 100 -11.02 6.26 -5.11
CA ILE A 100 -10.05 7.27 -4.64
C ILE A 100 -9.37 6.79 -3.35
N GLY A 101 -10.14 6.23 -2.40
CA GLY A 101 -9.59 5.68 -1.16
C GLY A 101 -8.54 4.61 -1.43
N MET A 102 -8.79 3.72 -2.40
CA MET A 102 -7.81 2.70 -2.82
C MET A 102 -6.58 3.31 -3.49
N MET A 103 -6.75 4.30 -4.37
CA MET A 103 -5.62 5.03 -4.99
C MET A 103 -4.72 5.67 -3.92
N VAL A 104 -5.33 6.37 -2.95
CA VAL A 104 -4.60 7.01 -1.85
C VAL A 104 -3.86 5.97 -0.99
N ALA A 105 -4.51 4.84 -0.70
CA ALA A 105 -3.88 3.73 0.03
C ALA A 105 -2.71 3.06 -0.72
N CYS A 106 -2.58 3.29 -2.03
CA CYS A 106 -1.47 2.81 -2.85
C CYS A 106 -0.32 3.83 -2.98
N CYS A 107 -0.56 5.12 -2.69
CA CYS A 107 0.45 6.18 -2.84
C CYS A 107 1.81 5.92 -2.15
N PRO A 108 1.91 5.23 -0.99
CA PRO A 108 3.22 4.91 -0.41
C PRO A 108 4.13 4.09 -1.34
N GLY A 109 3.56 3.29 -2.24
CA GLY A 109 4.30 2.45 -3.20
C GLY A 109 4.15 2.89 -4.66
N VAL A 110 3.58 4.07 -4.93
CA VAL A 110 3.37 4.61 -6.28
C VAL A 110 3.78 6.08 -6.27
N GLU A 111 5.05 6.36 -6.60
CA GLU A 111 5.70 7.68 -6.49
C GLU A 111 4.84 8.84 -7.01
N TYR A 112 4.31 8.71 -8.23
CA TYR A 112 3.51 9.76 -8.87
C TYR A 112 2.00 9.66 -8.62
N GLY A 113 1.54 8.64 -7.89
CA GLY A 113 0.13 8.41 -7.59
C GLY A 113 -0.62 9.64 -7.08
N PRO A 114 -0.05 10.47 -6.18
CA PRO A 114 -0.70 11.69 -5.70
C PRO A 114 -1.08 12.74 -6.76
N LEU A 115 -0.52 12.65 -7.96
CA LEU A 115 -0.84 13.55 -9.07
C LEU A 115 -2.12 13.12 -9.82
N PHE A 116 -2.45 11.82 -9.82
CA PHE A 116 -3.45 11.21 -10.69
C PHE A 116 -4.75 10.79 -9.98
N TYR A 117 -5.06 11.35 -8.82
CA TYR A 117 -6.40 11.21 -8.22
C TYR A 117 -7.08 12.56 -7.93
N ARG A 118 -6.34 13.67 -7.97
CA ARG A 118 -6.81 15.00 -7.54
C ARG A 118 -7.97 15.50 -8.38
N GLN A 119 -7.95 15.27 -9.69
CA GLN A 119 -9.05 15.68 -10.56
C GLN A 119 -10.33 14.90 -10.24
N ILE A 120 -10.21 13.58 -10.05
CA ILE A 120 -11.30 12.69 -9.69
C ILE A 120 -11.92 13.11 -8.35
N ASP A 121 -11.10 13.44 -7.34
CA ASP A 121 -11.56 13.87 -6.03
C ASP A 121 -12.27 15.23 -6.05
N ARG A 122 -11.80 16.16 -6.88
CA ARG A 122 -12.48 17.45 -7.11
C ARG A 122 -13.87 17.25 -7.70
N GLU A 123 -13.99 16.41 -8.73
CA GLU A 123 -15.26 16.11 -9.38
C GLU A 123 -16.23 15.38 -8.44
N LYS A 124 -15.74 14.38 -7.69
CA LYS A 124 -16.52 13.71 -6.64
C LYS A 124 -17.03 14.71 -5.61
N THR A 125 -16.17 15.61 -5.13
CA THR A 125 -16.52 16.61 -4.13
C THR A 125 -17.55 17.61 -4.66
N ALA A 126 -17.44 18.03 -5.92
CA ALA A 126 -18.44 18.88 -6.57
C ALA A 126 -19.80 18.16 -6.70
N ALA A 127 -19.78 16.90 -7.17
CA ALA A 127 -20.99 16.09 -7.30
C ALA A 127 -21.68 15.86 -5.94
N LEU A 128 -20.90 15.61 -4.88
CA LEU A 128 -21.42 15.41 -3.53
C LEU A 128 -22.07 16.69 -2.98
N LYS A 129 -21.50 17.86 -3.25
CA LYS A 129 -22.10 19.16 -2.88
C LYS A 129 -23.44 19.39 -3.58
N VAL A 130 -23.53 19.13 -4.89
CA VAL A 130 -24.77 19.26 -5.67
C VAL A 130 -25.85 18.30 -5.13
N ASN A 131 -25.43 17.10 -4.73
CA ASN A 131 -26.32 16.06 -4.21
C ASN A 131 -26.50 16.10 -2.68
N GLN A 132 -26.19 17.22 -2.01
CA GLN A 132 -26.42 17.42 -0.57
C GLN A 132 -25.81 16.33 0.33
N GLY A 133 -24.67 15.77 -0.05
CA GLY A 133 -24.00 14.72 0.73
C GLY A 133 -24.48 13.29 0.44
N ASP A 134 -25.39 13.10 -0.52
CA ASP A 134 -25.89 11.77 -0.87
C ASP A 134 -24.88 11.01 -1.76
N PHE A 135 -24.24 9.99 -1.18
CA PHE A 135 -23.27 9.13 -1.86
C PHE A 135 -23.90 8.11 -2.81
N ASP A 136 -25.22 7.86 -2.71
CA ASP A 136 -25.96 6.95 -3.59
C ASP A 136 -26.38 7.62 -4.90
N LYS A 137 -26.24 8.94 -5.00
CA LYS A 137 -26.41 9.67 -6.27
C LYS A 137 -25.28 9.37 -7.23
N HIS A 138 -25.60 9.54 -8.51
CA HIS A 138 -24.69 9.25 -9.60
C HIS A 138 -23.98 10.52 -10.08
N MET A 139 -22.77 10.34 -10.58
CA MET A 139 -21.95 11.38 -11.18
C MET A 139 -21.36 10.91 -12.51
N THR A 140 -20.97 11.86 -13.34
CA THR A 140 -20.15 11.63 -14.53
C THR A 140 -18.73 12.10 -14.25
N LEU A 141 -17.76 11.43 -14.87
CA LEU A 141 -16.35 11.79 -14.78
C LEU A 141 -15.91 12.43 -16.10
N SER A 142 -15.10 13.48 -16.01
CA SER A 142 -14.56 14.15 -17.19
C SER A 142 -13.57 13.27 -17.96
N PRO A 143 -13.28 13.58 -19.24
CA PRO A 143 -12.21 12.91 -19.97
C PRO A 143 -10.85 12.99 -19.25
N LYS A 144 -10.60 14.06 -18.49
CA LYS A 144 -9.36 14.21 -17.72
C LYS A 144 -9.31 13.23 -16.55
N ALA A 145 -10.42 13.05 -15.83
CA ALA A 145 -10.53 12.03 -14.79
C ALA A 145 -10.37 10.61 -15.36
N HIS A 146 -10.85 10.36 -16.59
CA HIS A 146 -10.63 9.09 -17.28
C HIS A 146 -9.16 8.84 -17.62
N GLN A 147 -8.44 9.85 -18.10
CA GLN A 147 -7.00 9.75 -18.33
C GLN A 147 -6.23 9.45 -17.05
N ASP A 148 -6.59 10.12 -15.96
CA ASP A 148 -5.98 9.88 -14.65
C ASP A 148 -6.23 8.42 -14.18
N MET A 149 -7.46 7.89 -14.37
CA MET A 149 -7.78 6.49 -14.11
C MET A 149 -6.96 5.51 -14.96
N LEU A 150 -6.82 5.76 -16.27
CA LEU A 150 -6.01 4.92 -17.17
C LEU A 150 -4.53 4.93 -16.79
N TRP A 151 -4.01 6.09 -16.37
CA TRP A 151 -2.64 6.20 -15.89
C TRP A 151 -2.38 5.22 -14.73
N TRP A 152 -3.31 5.11 -13.77
CA TRP A 152 -3.17 4.15 -12.67
C TRP A 152 -3.13 2.70 -13.16
N VAL A 153 -3.99 2.32 -14.11
CA VAL A 153 -4.02 0.96 -14.67
C VAL A 153 -2.72 0.60 -15.38
N GLU A 154 -2.12 1.57 -16.08
CA GLU A 154 -0.90 1.34 -16.87
C GLU A 154 0.37 1.39 -16.02
N ASN A 155 0.43 2.26 -15.01
CA ASN A 155 1.68 2.66 -14.36
C ASN A 155 1.82 2.20 -12.90
N ALA A 156 0.73 1.91 -12.19
CA ALA A 156 0.80 1.69 -10.74
C ALA A 156 1.68 0.49 -10.32
N ARG A 157 1.88 -0.49 -11.22
CA ARG A 157 2.78 -1.63 -10.99
C ARG A 157 4.26 -1.34 -11.26
N PHE A 158 4.58 -0.32 -12.04
CA PHE A 158 5.95 -0.06 -12.52
C PHE A 158 6.59 1.14 -11.85
N VAL A 159 5.77 2.07 -11.35
CA VAL A 159 6.25 3.23 -10.61
C VAL A 159 6.45 2.79 -9.17
N HIS A 160 7.68 2.89 -8.69
CA HIS A 160 8.06 2.52 -7.34
C HIS A 160 8.53 3.77 -6.61
N LYS A 161 8.31 3.81 -5.30
CA LYS A 161 8.82 4.92 -4.49
C LYS A 161 10.18 4.54 -3.94
N ALA A 162 11.15 5.45 -4.03
CA ALA A 162 12.42 5.30 -3.32
C ALA A 162 12.18 5.28 -1.80
N ALA A 163 12.87 4.40 -1.08
CA ALA A 163 12.85 4.36 0.37
C ALA A 163 13.81 5.43 0.94
N GLU A 164 13.48 6.71 0.75
CA GLU A 164 14.32 7.88 1.11
C GLU A 164 14.68 7.96 2.60
N SER A 165 14.00 7.23 3.48
CA SER A 165 14.32 7.15 4.92
C SER A 165 15.24 5.97 5.29
N TRP A 166 15.71 5.19 4.32
CA TRP A 166 16.63 4.05 4.53
C TRP A 166 18.04 4.33 4.01
N GLU A 167 18.41 5.59 3.76
CA GLU A 167 19.70 5.99 3.15
C GLU A 167 20.98 5.52 3.88
N ASN A 168 20.85 4.88 5.06
CA ASN A 168 21.95 4.23 5.78
C ASN A 168 21.69 2.75 6.12
N CYS A 169 20.77 2.06 5.45
CA CYS A 169 20.51 0.63 5.64
C CYS A 169 21.15 -0.22 4.52
N PRO A 170 22.45 -0.55 4.60
CA PRO A 170 22.98 -1.63 3.78
C PRO A 170 22.42 -2.94 4.37
N CYS A 171 21.49 -3.55 3.64
CA CYS A 171 21.09 -4.96 3.74
C CYS A 171 20.08 -5.37 4.84
N ALA A 172 19.04 -6.07 4.38
CA ALA A 172 18.11 -7.00 5.05
C ALA A 172 16.89 -6.40 5.80
N LEU A 173 15.70 -6.68 5.26
CA LEU A 173 14.39 -6.22 5.76
C LEU A 173 13.44 -7.42 5.83
N HIS A 174 12.74 -7.60 6.95
CA HIS A 174 11.61 -8.54 7.10
C HIS A 174 10.33 -7.89 7.57
#